data_AF-A0A3N5ZFV9-F1
#
_entry.id   AF-A0A3N5ZFV9-F1
#
_cell.length_a   1.000
_cell.length_b   1.000
_cell.length_c   1.000
_cell.angle_alpha   90.00
_cell.angle_beta   90.00
_cell.angle_gamma   90.00
#
_symmetry.space_group_name_H-M   'P 1'
#
loop_
_entity.id
_entity.type
_entity.pdbx_description
1 polymer ?
#
loop_
_entity_poly.entity_id
_entity_poly.type
_entity_poly.pdbx_seq_one_letter_code
_entity_poly.pdbx_strand_id
1 'polypeptide(L)'
;MIKLGESTQQAILAVMMYVARSTGTEATQDEIAAALKTYFSLDEITNQISYLRKKPPEPAEAPASEDVLAPRYRFNLAGGRPGNSLARAGYFIEEIGAGIGAIRTHAAATLGKAPSEEEIARSLKSSFILSELKNQIVHARKAAARRPAA
;
A
#
# COMPACT_ATOMS: atom_id res chain seq x y z
N MET A 1 9.80 -14.91 3.33
CA MET A 1 8.54 -14.65 2.57
C MET A 1 7.36 -14.98 3.46
N ILE A 2 6.28 -14.22 3.38
CA ILE A 2 5.10 -14.30 4.26
C ILE A 2 3.79 -14.23 3.47
N LYS A 3 2.70 -14.67 4.10
CA LYS A 3 1.34 -14.39 3.65
C LYS A 3 0.76 -13.27 4.51
N LEU A 4 0.09 -12.33 3.85
CA LEU A 4 -0.68 -11.27 4.51
C LEU A 4 -2.15 -11.71 4.57
N GLY A 5 -2.93 -11.12 5.46
CA GLY A 5 -4.38 -11.26 5.40
C GLY A 5 -4.93 -10.68 4.10
N GLU A 6 -6.08 -11.18 3.66
CA GLU A 6 -6.64 -10.91 2.34
C GLU A 6 -6.80 -9.40 2.09
N SER A 7 -7.28 -8.67 3.09
CA SER A 7 -7.54 -7.23 2.97
C SER A 7 -6.24 -6.44 2.76
N THR A 8 -5.18 -6.79 3.51
CA THR A 8 -3.87 -6.15 3.38
C THR A 8 -3.20 -6.54 2.07
N GLN A 9 -3.29 -7.81 1.66
CA GLN A 9 -2.81 -8.27 0.35
C GLN A 9 -3.42 -7.44 -0.78
N GLN A 10 -4.74 -7.29 -0.80
CA GLN A 10 -5.44 -6.49 -1.81
C GLN A 10 -5.00 -5.02 -1.77
N ALA A 11 -4.77 -4.45 -0.59
CA ALA A 11 -4.30 -3.09 -0.45
C ALA A 11 -2.88 -2.90 -1.02
N ILE A 12 -1.94 -3.80 -0.74
CA ILE A 12 -0.58 -3.74 -1.31
C ILE A 12 -0.60 -3.90 -2.84
N LEU A 13 -1.42 -4.79 -3.36
CA LEU A 13 -1.61 -4.93 -4.81
C LEU A 13 -2.21 -3.65 -5.43
N ALA A 14 -3.14 -2.99 -4.75
CA ALA A 14 -3.68 -1.70 -5.19
C ALA A 14 -2.59 -0.63 -5.28
N VAL A 15 -1.66 -0.56 -4.31
CA VAL A 15 -0.49 0.33 -4.38
C VAL A 15 0.37 0.03 -5.61
N MET A 16 0.73 -1.25 -5.84
CA MET A 16 1.52 -1.67 -7.01
C MET A 16 0.88 -1.20 -8.32
N MET A 17 -0.41 -1.48 -8.50
CA MET A 17 -1.16 -1.13 -9.70
C MET A 17 -1.32 0.38 -9.86
N TYR A 18 -1.59 1.11 -8.78
CA TYR A 18 -1.74 2.56 -8.83
C TYR A 18 -0.43 3.24 -9.26
N VAL A 19 0.71 2.79 -8.76
CA VAL A 19 2.02 3.28 -9.18
C VAL A 19 2.28 2.94 -10.65
N ALA A 20 1.97 1.72 -11.08
CA ALA A 20 2.11 1.31 -12.48
C ALA A 20 1.30 2.21 -13.42
N ARG A 21 0.02 2.43 -13.11
CA ARG A 21 -0.90 3.27 -13.90
C ARG A 21 -0.44 4.73 -13.95
N SER A 22 0.13 5.23 -12.86
CA SER A 22 0.52 6.64 -12.73
C SER A 22 1.92 6.95 -13.26
N THR A 23 2.81 5.97 -13.33
CA THR A 23 4.24 6.19 -13.64
C THR A 23 4.75 5.35 -14.81
N GLY A 24 3.93 4.44 -15.34
CA GLY A 24 4.32 3.48 -16.38
C GLY A 24 5.17 2.30 -15.89
N THR A 25 5.60 2.29 -14.62
CA THR A 25 6.41 1.20 -14.04
C THR A 25 5.86 0.78 -12.68
N GLU A 26 5.51 -0.49 -12.56
CA GLU A 26 5.02 -1.08 -11.31
C GLU A 26 6.03 -0.93 -10.16
N ALA A 27 5.53 -0.66 -8.95
CA ALA A 27 6.34 -0.63 -7.74
C ALA A 27 6.82 -2.04 -7.37
N THR A 28 8.08 -2.19 -6.96
CA THR A 28 8.56 -3.44 -6.36
C THR A 28 8.09 -3.57 -4.91
N GLN A 29 8.17 -4.79 -4.39
CA GLN A 29 7.93 -5.01 -2.96
C GLN A 29 8.91 -4.22 -2.08
N ASP A 30 10.19 -4.14 -2.45
CA ASP A 30 11.18 -3.37 -1.70
C ASP A 30 10.85 -1.86 -1.66
N GLU A 31 10.42 -1.30 -2.79
CA GLU A 31 10.02 0.10 -2.89
C GLU A 31 8.82 0.41 -1.98
N ILE A 32 7.83 -0.50 -1.96
CA ILE A 32 6.66 -0.37 -1.09
C ILE A 32 7.08 -0.52 0.38
N ALA A 33 7.87 -1.54 0.72
CA ALA A 33 8.32 -1.79 2.08
C ALA A 33 9.11 -0.61 2.65
N ALA A 34 9.98 0.00 1.83
CA ALA A 34 10.71 1.21 2.21
C ALA A 34 9.76 2.40 2.41
N ALA A 35 8.82 2.62 1.49
CA ALA A 35 7.85 3.71 1.59
C ALA A 35 6.99 3.61 2.86
N LEU A 36 6.46 2.43 3.17
CA LEU A 36 5.62 2.18 4.35
C LEU A 36 6.33 2.49 5.68
N LYS A 37 7.66 2.40 5.73
CA LYS A 37 8.47 2.65 6.94
C LYS A 37 8.93 4.10 7.07
N THR A 38 8.69 4.95 6.07
CA THR A 38 9.06 6.36 6.17
C THR A 38 8.22 7.04 7.25
N TYR A 39 8.85 7.90 8.05
CA TYR A 39 8.14 8.64 9.10
C TYR A 39 6.92 9.40 8.55
N PHE A 40 7.08 10.01 7.36
CA PHE A 40 5.99 10.68 6.66
C PHE A 40 4.82 9.74 6.35
N SER A 41 5.07 8.55 5.78
CA SER A 41 3.99 7.60 5.48
C SER A 41 3.34 7.06 6.76
N LEU A 42 4.11 6.84 7.83
CA LEU A 42 3.57 6.40 9.11
C LEU A 42 2.59 7.44 9.68
N ASP A 43 2.94 8.72 9.64
CA ASP A 43 2.07 9.83 10.08
C ASP A 43 0.81 9.94 9.21
N GLU A 44 0.96 9.97 7.89
CA GLU A 44 -0.19 10.13 6.98
C GLU A 44 -1.16 8.95 7.05
N ILE A 45 -0.65 7.72 7.09
CA ILE A 45 -1.49 6.52 7.24
C ILE A 45 -2.22 6.54 8.59
N THR A 46 -1.55 7.01 9.65
CA THR A 46 -2.14 7.14 10.99
C THR A 46 -3.23 8.21 11.03
N ASN A 47 -2.99 9.36 10.39
CA ASN A 47 -3.98 10.42 10.24
C ASN A 47 -5.21 9.91 9.47
N GLN A 48 -4.98 9.19 8.39
CA GLN A 48 -6.05 8.58 7.61
C GLN A 48 -6.85 7.54 8.41
N ILE A 49 -6.19 6.72 9.24
CA ILE A 49 -6.88 5.80 10.16
C ILE A 49 -7.73 6.58 11.18
N SER A 50 -7.18 7.65 11.77
CA SER A 50 -7.91 8.51 12.70
C SER A 50 -9.15 9.13 12.06
N TYR A 51 -9.01 9.61 10.82
CA TYR A 51 -10.12 10.12 10.03
C TYR A 51 -11.20 9.04 9.79
N LEU A 52 -10.80 7.85 9.33
CA LEU A 52 -11.72 6.75 9.06
C LEU A 52 -12.48 6.27 10.31
N ARG A 53 -11.86 6.33 11.50
CA ARG A 53 -12.51 6.00 12.78
C ARG A 53 -13.58 7.01 13.19
N LYS A 54 -13.41 8.27 12.81
CA LYS A 54 -14.34 9.36 13.14
C LYS A 54 -15.44 9.52 12.09
N LYS A 55 -15.24 8.98 10.89
CA LYS A 55 -16.23 9.02 9.82
C LYS A 55 -17.48 8.25 10.28
N PRO A 56 -18.68 8.87 10.26
CA PRO A 56 -19.92 8.13 10.49
C PRO A 56 -20.01 6.96 9.50
N PRO A 57 -20.67 5.84 9.87
CA PRO A 57 -20.98 4.81 8.90
C PRO A 57 -21.82 5.45 7.81
N GLU A 58 -21.26 5.63 6.61
CA GLU A 58 -22.06 6.00 5.46
C GLU A 58 -23.14 4.92 5.28
N PRO A 59 -24.40 5.30 5.00
CA PRO A 59 -25.34 4.32 4.45
C PRO A 59 -24.64 3.71 3.25
N ALA A 60 -24.65 2.37 3.14
CA ALA A 60 -23.95 1.64 2.10
C ALA A 60 -24.23 2.29 0.74
N GLU A 61 -23.33 3.17 0.30
CA GLU A 61 -23.46 3.80 -1.00
C GLU A 61 -23.48 2.65 -1.99
N ALA A 62 -24.52 2.63 -2.83
CA ALA A 62 -24.57 1.76 -3.99
C ALA A 62 -23.17 1.77 -4.62
N PRO A 63 -22.58 0.59 -4.88
CA PRO A 63 -21.16 0.45 -5.11
C PRO A 63 -20.71 1.55 -6.06
N ALA A 64 -19.97 2.55 -5.53
CA ALA A 64 -19.33 3.56 -6.34
C ALA A 64 -18.64 2.78 -7.44
N SER A 65 -19.16 2.93 -8.66
CA SER A 65 -18.98 2.01 -9.79
C SER A 65 -17.79 1.09 -9.58
N GLU A 66 -18.07 -0.20 -9.32
CA GLU A 66 -17.11 -1.30 -9.12
C GLU A 66 -16.00 -1.40 -10.19
N ASP A 67 -15.99 -0.51 -11.17
CA ASP A 67 -15.04 -0.33 -12.24
C ASP A 67 -13.69 0.26 -11.81
N VAL A 68 -13.54 0.76 -10.57
CA VAL A 68 -12.22 1.25 -10.11
C VAL A 68 -11.39 0.13 -9.46
N LEU A 69 -11.99 -0.91 -8.85
CA LEU A 69 -11.23 -1.90 -8.06
C LEU A 69 -11.86 -3.30 -7.89
N ALA A 70 -12.86 -3.74 -8.66
CA ALA A 70 -13.30 -5.14 -8.58
C ALA A 70 -12.17 -6.06 -9.12
N PRO A 71 -11.54 -6.94 -8.32
CA PRO A 71 -10.48 -7.80 -8.81
C PRO A 71 -11.07 -9.01 -9.53
N ARG A 72 -11.64 -8.78 -10.71
CA ARG A 72 -11.95 -9.84 -11.69
C ARG A 72 -10.77 -10.06 -12.66
N TYR A 73 -9.55 -9.83 -12.20
CA TYR A 73 -8.38 -9.89 -13.07
C TYR A 73 -7.84 -11.31 -13.15
N ARG A 74 -8.03 -11.94 -14.31
CA ARG A 74 -7.16 -13.03 -14.76
C ARG A 74 -5.73 -12.50 -14.76
N PHE A 75 -4.94 -12.85 -13.73
CA PHE A 75 -3.58 -12.35 -13.56
C PHE A 75 -2.71 -12.83 -14.72
N ASN A 76 -2.30 -11.90 -15.60
CA ASN A 76 -1.27 -12.20 -16.57
C ASN A 76 0.09 -12.23 -15.84
N LEU A 77 0.52 -13.42 -15.43
CA LEU A 77 1.82 -13.66 -14.79
C LEU A 77 3.00 -13.24 -15.69
N ALA A 78 2.78 -13.06 -17.00
CA ALA A 78 3.78 -12.62 -17.96
C ALA A 78 3.82 -11.10 -18.20
N GLY A 79 2.82 -10.34 -17.74
CA GLY A 79 2.69 -8.91 -18.03
C GLY A 79 3.19 -7.94 -16.95
N GLY A 80 3.63 -8.45 -15.79
CA GLY A 80 4.13 -7.65 -14.67
C GLY A 80 5.66 -7.55 -14.64
N ARG A 81 6.21 -6.66 -13.80
CA ARG A 81 7.66 -6.66 -13.55
C ARG A 81 8.03 -8.03 -12.95
N PRO A 82 9.08 -8.73 -13.43
CA PRO A 82 9.36 -10.12 -13.05
C PRO A 82 9.41 -10.38 -11.53
N GLY A 83 9.85 -9.39 -10.74
CA GLY A 83 9.91 -9.48 -9.27
C GLY A 83 8.58 -9.44 -8.52
N ASN A 84 7.45 -9.19 -9.20
CA ASN A 84 6.13 -9.03 -8.56
C ASN A 84 5.15 -10.18 -8.87
N SER A 85 5.60 -11.25 -9.52
CA SER A 85 4.80 -12.45 -9.77
C SER A 85 4.37 -13.14 -8.47
N LEU A 86 5.27 -13.18 -7.48
CA LEU A 86 5.02 -13.77 -6.17
C LEU A 86 3.99 -12.98 -5.36
N ALA A 87 4.02 -11.64 -5.42
CA ALA A 87 3.02 -10.79 -4.76
C ALA A 87 1.61 -11.06 -5.30
N ARG A 88 1.46 -11.27 -6.61
CA ARG A 88 0.18 -11.65 -7.24
C ARG A 88 -0.30 -13.03 -6.81
N ALA A 89 0.62 -13.94 -6.49
CA ALA A 89 0.34 -15.25 -5.90
C ALA A 89 0.10 -15.20 -4.36
N GLY A 90 0.10 -14.01 -3.76
CA GLY A 90 -0.15 -13.80 -2.32
C GLY A 90 1.09 -13.96 -1.43
N TYR A 91 2.29 -14.01 -2.01
CA TYR A 91 3.55 -14.14 -1.28
C TYR A 91 4.30 -12.81 -1.25
N PHE A 92 4.55 -12.32 -0.05
CA PHE A 92 5.21 -11.04 0.18
C PHE A 92 6.55 -11.20 0.89
N ILE A 93 7.47 -10.27 0.66
CA ILE A 93 8.73 -10.21 1.43
C ILE A 93 8.43 -9.83 2.89
N GLU A 94 9.31 -10.22 3.81
CA GLU A 94 9.13 -9.97 5.25
C GLU A 94 9.12 -8.49 5.58
N GLU A 95 9.80 -7.68 4.78
CA GLU A 95 9.92 -6.24 4.92
C GLU A 95 8.58 -5.53 4.71
N ILE A 96 7.69 -6.07 3.89
CA ILE A 96 6.29 -5.59 3.78
C ILE A 96 5.58 -5.84 5.10
N GLY A 97 5.70 -7.04 5.67
CA GLY A 97 5.14 -7.37 6.98
C GLY A 97 5.68 -6.47 8.08
N ALA A 98 6.99 -6.19 8.08
CA ALA A 98 7.61 -5.25 8.99
C ALA A 98 7.10 -3.80 8.79
N GLY A 99 6.83 -3.37 7.55
CA GLY A 99 6.21 -2.08 7.27
C GLY A 99 4.79 -1.96 7.83
N ILE A 100 3.96 -2.99 7.64
CA ILE A 100 2.62 -3.06 8.24
C ILE A 100 2.69 -3.09 9.77
N GLY A 101 3.65 -3.83 10.34
CA GLY A 101 3.93 -3.84 11.77
C GLY A 101 4.32 -2.45 12.29
N ALA A 102 5.16 -1.72 11.56
CA ALA A 102 5.55 -0.36 11.91
C ALA A 102 4.35 0.60 11.93
N ILE A 103 3.46 0.52 10.92
CA ILE A 103 2.20 1.28 10.90
C ILE A 103 1.36 0.96 12.14
N ARG A 104 1.19 -0.33 12.46
CA ARG A 104 0.39 -0.75 13.62
C ARG A 104 0.97 -0.20 14.93
N THR A 105 2.28 -0.30 15.11
CA THR A 105 2.98 0.19 16.31
C THR A 105 2.91 1.70 16.42
N HIS A 106 3.16 2.43 15.32
CA HIS A 106 3.10 3.89 15.29
C HIS A 106 1.68 4.40 15.58
N ALA A 107 0.68 3.84 14.90
CA ALA A 107 -0.72 4.22 15.13
C ALA A 107 -1.19 3.86 16.55
N ALA A 108 -0.70 2.76 17.13
CA ALA A 108 -0.99 2.44 18.53
C ALA A 108 -0.40 3.49 19.49
N ALA A 109 0.84 3.92 19.26
CA ALA A 109 1.50 4.96 20.06
C ALA A 109 0.80 6.32 19.92
N THR A 110 0.39 6.69 18.70
CA THR A 110 -0.19 8.01 18.41
C THR A 110 -1.69 8.11 18.71
N LEU A 111 -2.46 7.05 18.45
CA LEU A 111 -3.92 7.03 18.61
C LEU A 111 -4.38 6.30 19.88
N GLY A 112 -3.45 5.72 20.66
CA GLY A 112 -3.74 4.95 21.87
C GLY A 112 -4.35 3.56 21.63
N LYS A 113 -4.60 3.18 20.37
CA LYS A 113 -5.15 1.86 20.00
C LYS A 113 -4.63 1.40 18.65
N ALA A 114 -4.04 0.20 18.64
CA ALA A 114 -3.57 -0.46 17.43
C ALA A 114 -4.70 -0.63 16.40
N PRO A 115 -4.46 -0.32 15.12
CA PRO A 115 -5.43 -0.53 14.06
C PRO A 115 -5.62 -1.99 13.69
N SER A 116 -6.85 -2.35 13.32
CA SER A 116 -7.16 -3.65 12.73
C SER A 116 -6.55 -3.79 11.33
N GLU A 117 -6.55 -5.01 10.80
CA GLU A 117 -6.09 -5.26 9.44
C GLU A 117 -6.92 -4.47 8.42
N GLU A 118 -8.24 -4.45 8.58
CA GLU A 118 -9.18 -3.76 7.69
C GLU A 118 -9.01 -2.25 7.74
N GLU A 119 -8.71 -1.68 8.92
CA GLU A 119 -8.43 -0.26 9.07
C GLU A 119 -7.17 0.14 8.30
N ILE A 120 -6.10 -0.64 8.40
CA ILE A 120 -4.87 -0.43 7.63
C ILE A 120 -5.15 -0.59 6.14
N ALA A 121 -5.83 -1.66 5.73
CA ALA A 121 -6.14 -1.92 4.33
C ALA A 121 -7.01 -0.81 3.71
N ARG A 122 -8.01 -0.31 4.43
CA ARG A 122 -8.86 0.78 3.98
C ARG A 122 -8.09 2.10 3.89
N SER A 123 -7.20 2.36 4.85
CA SER A 123 -6.32 3.54 4.82
C SER A 123 -5.40 3.53 3.59
N LEU A 124 -4.72 2.40 3.35
CA LEU A 124 -3.81 2.20 2.21
C LEU A 124 -4.51 2.31 0.84
N LYS A 125 -5.80 1.95 0.76
CA LYS A 125 -6.60 2.08 -0.47
C LYS A 125 -7.16 3.48 -0.70
N SER A 126 -7.01 4.40 0.24
CA SER A 126 -7.46 5.79 0.03
C SER A 126 -6.64 6.47 -1.06
N SER A 127 -7.29 7.29 -1.89
CA SER A 127 -6.63 8.01 -2.99
C SER A 127 -5.47 8.89 -2.51
N PHE A 128 -5.63 9.49 -1.33
CA PHE A 128 -4.60 10.30 -0.67
C PHE A 128 -3.34 9.46 -0.38
N ILE A 129 -3.47 8.34 0.34
CA ILE A 129 -2.33 7.48 0.68
C ILE A 129 -1.71 6.82 -0.56
N LEU A 130 -2.53 6.39 -1.52
CA LEU A 130 -2.03 5.87 -2.80
C LEU A 130 -1.14 6.89 -3.53
N SER A 131 -1.59 8.15 -3.59
CA SER A 131 -0.82 9.23 -4.20
C SER A 131 0.48 9.49 -3.45
N GLU A 132 0.45 9.44 -2.11
CA GLU A 132 1.61 9.69 -1.28
C GLU A 132 2.68 8.60 -1.42
N LEU A 133 2.28 7.33 -1.28
CA LEU A 133 3.20 6.21 -1.47
C LEU A 133 3.84 6.23 -2.87
N LYS A 134 3.05 6.56 -3.90
CA LYS A 134 3.58 6.78 -5.25
C LYS A 134 4.61 7.91 -5.29
N ASN A 135 4.36 9.04 -4.64
CA ASN A 135 5.30 10.17 -4.61
C ASN A 135 6.62 9.78 -3.94
N GLN A 136 6.57 9.09 -2.79
CA GLN A 136 7.76 8.60 -2.09
C GLN A 136 8.57 7.64 -2.95
N ILE A 137 7.91 6.68 -3.62
CA ILE A 137 8.57 5.73 -4.51
C ILE A 137 9.23 6.44 -5.69
N VAL A 138 8.54 7.38 -6.34
CA VAL A 138 9.11 8.16 -7.46
C VAL A 138 10.31 9.00 -7.00
N HIS A 139 10.22 9.62 -5.82
CA HIS A 139 11.32 10.37 -5.25
C HIS A 139 12.54 9.48 -4.98
N ALA A 140 12.34 8.30 -4.37
CA ALA A 140 13.40 7.33 -4.12
C ALA A 140 14.07 6.84 -5.41
N ARG A 141 13.28 6.54 -6.45
CA ARG A 141 13.80 6.18 -7.80
C ARG A 141 14.70 7.27 -8.38
N LYS A 142 14.25 8.53 -8.32
CA LYS A 142 15.03 9.68 -8.80
C LYS A 142 16.32 9.87 -7.99
N ALA A 143 16.27 9.68 -6.67
CA ALA A 143 17.45 9.76 -5.82
C ALA A 143 18.47 8.65 -6.14
N ALA A 144 18.01 7.42 -6.39
CA ALA A 144 18.87 6.32 -6.81
C ALA A 144 19.53 6.57 -8.17
N ALA A 145 18.78 7.08 -9.16
CA ALA A 145 19.33 7.41 -10.47
C ALA A 145 20.40 8.53 -10.44
N ARG A 146 20.32 9.43 -9.46
CA ARG A 146 21.30 10.52 -9.26
C ARG A 146 22.60 10.06 -8.57
N ARG A 147 22.61 8.88 -7.96
CA ARG A 147 23.79 8.27 -7.34
C ARG A 147 24.31 7.16 -8.26
N PRO A 148 25.19 7.45 -9.23
CA PRO A 148 25.83 6.39 -9.98
C PRO A 148 26.62 5.50 -9.00
N ALA A 149 26.61 4.19 -9.22
CA ALA A 149 27.37 3.23 -8.44
C ALA A 149 28.86 3.64 -8.43
N ALA A 150 29.42 3.81 -7.24
CA ALA A 150 30.85 4.01 -7.02
C ALA A 150 31.61 2.68 -7.19
#